data_AF-K0EM47-F1
#
_entry.id   AF-K0EM47-F1
#
_cell.length_a   1.000
_cell.length_b   1.000
_cell.length_c   1.000
_cell.angle_alpha   90.00
_cell.angle_beta   90.00
_cell.angle_gamma   90.00
#
_symmetry.space_group_name_H-M   'P 1'
#
loop_
_entity.id
_entity.type
_entity.pdbx_description
1 polymer ?
#
loop_
_entity_poly.entity_id
_entity_poly.type
_entity_poly.pdbx_seq_one_letter_code
_entity_poly.pdbx_strand_id
1 'polypeptide(L)' 'MFETLGLLLLIQGVGGLINNLAGGSKSWFVLNYLDLPGWARLTGYLILSAVGAVLALRHKAFR' A
#
# COMPACT_ATOMS: atom_id res chain seq x y z
N MET A 1 7.83 -2.81 -16.00
CA MET A 1 7.55 -3.75 -14.88
C MET A 1 7.66 -3.05 -13.52
N PHE A 2 8.81 -2.45 -13.19
CA PHE A 2 8.98 -1.77 -11.89
C PHE A 2 7.98 -0.63 -11.65
N GLU A 3 7.64 0.14 -12.69
CA GLU A 3 6.60 1.18 -12.58
C GLU A 3 5.25 0.59 -12.16
N THR A 4 4.79 -0.43 -12.88
CA THR A 4 3.53 -1.12 -12.58
C THR A 4 3.52 -1.70 -11.16
N LEU A 5 4.61 -2.34 -10.74
CA LEU A 5 4.74 -2.86 -9.38
C LEU A 5 4.73 -1.74 -8.33
N GLY A 6 5.44 -0.64 -8.58
CA GLY A 6 5.45 0.53 -7.70
C GLY A 6 4.06 1.14 -7.53
N LEU A 7 3.33 1.30 -8.64
CA LEU A 7 1.95 1.77 -8.62
C LEU A 7 1.02 0.81 -7.89
N LEU A 8 1.14 -0.50 -8.12
CA LEU A 8 0.34 -1.50 -7.42
C LEU A 8 0.56 -1.45 -5.91
N LEU A 9 1.82 -1.40 -5.46
CA LEU A 9 2.16 -1.28 -4.04
C LEU A 9 1.66 0.03 -3.44
N LEU A 10 1.77 1.14 -4.19
CA LEU A 10 1.27 2.44 -3.75
C LEU A 10 -0.25 2.44 -3.60
N ILE A 11 -0.98 1.85 -4.56
CA ILE A 11 -2.44 1.70 -4.50
C ILE A 11 -2.83 0.80 -3.32
N GLN A 12 -2.12 -0.32 -3.13
CA GLN A 12 -2.36 -1.23 -2.00
C GLN A 12 -2.13 -0.55 -0.65
N GLY A 13 -1.04 0.22 -0.53
CA GLY A 13 -0.69 0.96 0.67
C GLY A 13 -1.67 2.10 0.97
N VAL A 14 -1.79 3.05 0.05
CA VAL A 14 -2.61 4.26 0.26
C VAL A 14 -4.08 3.92 0.35
N GLY A 15 -4.58 3.09 -0.57
CA GLY A 15 -5.97 2.64 -0.54
C GLY A 15 -6.30 1.82 0.71
N GLY A 16 -5.38 0.94 1.12
CA GLY A 16 -5.51 0.15 2.34
C GLY A 16 -5.52 0.99 3.62
N LEU A 17 -4.69 2.03 3.70
CA LEU A 17 -4.70 3.02 4.79
C LEU A 17 -6.04 3.73 4.86
N ILE A 18 -6.48 4.33 3.76
CA ILE A 18 -7.76 5.05 3.69
C ILE A 18 -8.90 4.12 4.11
N ASN A 19 -8.93 2.89 3.60
CA ASN A 19 -9.95 1.90 3.94
C ASN A 19 -10.04 1.63 5.43
N ASN A 20 -8.91 1.45 6.12
CA ASN A 20 -8.91 1.13 7.55
C ASN A 20 -9.14 2.35 8.44
N LEU A 21 -8.67 3.53 8.03
CA LEU A 21 -8.94 4.79 8.74
C LEU A 21 -10.39 5.25 8.58
N ALA A 22 -11.05 4.91 7.46
CA ALA A 22 -12.46 5.20 7.19
C ALA A 22 -13.44 4.18 7.81
N GLY A 23 -13.00 3.39 8.80
CA GLY A 23 -13.86 2.45 9.53
C GLY A 23 -13.75 0.98 9.10
N GLY A 24 -12.95 0.66 8.07
CA GLY A 24 -12.60 -0.71 7.71
C GLY A 24 -13.76 -1.50 7.11
N SER A 25 -13.84 -1.55 5.78
CA SER A 25 -14.77 -2.44 5.06
C SER A 25 -14.04 -3.58 4.33
N LYS A 26 -14.81 -4.60 3.92
CA LYS A 26 -14.31 -5.65 3.03
C LYS A 26 -13.92 -5.02 1.68
N SER A 27 -12.63 -4.98 1.43
CA SER A 27 -12.01 -4.40 0.23
C SER A 27 -10.84 -5.28 -0.22
N TRP A 28 -10.44 -5.16 -1.48
CA TRP A 28 -9.40 -5.96 -2.14
C TRP A 28 -7.94 -5.68 -1.67
N PHE A 29 -7.76 -4.98 -0.54
CA PHE A 29 -6.44 -4.67 0.00
C PHE A 29 -5.89 -5.86 0.79
N VAL A 30 -4.70 -6.33 0.41
CA VAL A 30 -4.19 -7.65 0.85
C VAL A 30 -4.11 -7.77 2.38
N LEU A 31 -3.67 -6.73 3.09
CA LEU A 31 -3.50 -6.80 4.55
C LEU A 31 -4.84 -6.85 5.32
N ASN A 32 -5.98 -6.60 4.67
CA ASN A 32 -7.30 -6.82 5.28
C ASN A 32 -7.64 -8.31 5.45
N TYR A 33 -6.97 -9.18 4.67
CA TYR A 33 -7.15 -10.63 4.72
C TYR A 33 -6.12 -11.33 5.61
N LEU A 34 -5.21 -10.57 6.22
CA LEU A 34 -4.27 -11.07 7.20
C LEU A 34 -4.78 -10.79 8.61
N ASP A 35 -4.68 -11.79 9.48
CA ASP A 35 -5.03 -11.66 10.89
C ASP A 35 -3.93 -10.90 11.65
N LEU A 36 -3.90 -9.59 11.42
CA LEU A 36 -2.96 -8.66 12.02
C LEU A 36 -3.69 -7.74 13.01
N PRO A 37 -3.08 -7.40 14.17
CA PRO A 37 -3.60 -6.32 15.01
C PRO A 37 -3.61 -5.00 14.23
N GLY A 38 -4.54 -4.11 14.56
CA GLY A 38 -4.78 -2.88 13.80
C GLY A 38 -3.53 -2.03 13.57
N TRP A 39 -2.67 -1.89 14.58
CA TRP A 39 -1.40 -1.15 14.45
C TRP A 39 -0.47 -1.78 13.40
N ALA A 40 -0.30 -3.11 13.40
CA ALA A 40 0.59 -3.81 12.47
C ALA A 40 0.06 -3.72 11.04
N ARG A 41 -1.26 -3.81 10.87
CA ARG A 41 -1.91 -3.64 9.57
C ARG A 41 -1.67 -2.23 9.01
N LEU A 42 -1.88 -1.19 9.81
CA LEU A 42 -1.62 0.21 9.40
C LEU A 42 -0.14 0.45 9.08
N THR A 43 0.78 -0.06 9.91
CA THR A 43 2.22 -0.02 9.65
C THR A 43 2.56 -0.71 8.33
N GLY A 44 1.98 -1.88 8.06
CA GLY A 44 2.17 -2.59 6.79
C GLY A 44 1.74 -1.76 5.59
N TYR A 45 0.59 -1.08 5.66
CA TYR A 45 0.16 -0.21 4.57
C TYR A 45 1.03 1.05 4.39
N LEU A 46 1.57 1.61 5.47
CA LEU A 46 2.58 2.68 5.40
C LEU A 46 3.85 2.20 4.67
N ILE A 47 4.33 0.99 4.99
CA ILE A 47 5.48 0.37 4.32
C ILE A 47 5.19 0.17 2.83
N LEU A 48 4.04 -0.41 2.48
CA LEU A 48 3.64 -0.61 1.08
C LEU A 48 3.59 0.73 0.31
N SER A 49 3.06 1.78 0.95
CA SER A 49 2.99 3.13 0.38
C SER A 49 4.40 3.68 0.12
N ALA A 50 5.30 3.59 1.10
CA ALA A 50 6.67 4.08 0.98
C ALA A 50 7.46 3.33 -0.10
N VAL A 51 7.40 2.00 -0.11
CA VAL A 51 8.08 1.18 -1.12
C VAL A 51 7.51 1.44 -2.51
N GLY A 52 6.18 1.51 -2.64
CA GLY A 52 5.51 1.82 -3.89
C GLY A 52 5.91 3.20 -4.44
N ALA A 53 5.91 4.22 -3.59
CA ALA A 53 6.36 5.56 -3.95
C ALA A 53 7.82 5.59 -4.39
N VAL A 54 8.73 4.93 -3.65
CA VAL A 54 10.15 4.86 -4.03
C VAL A 54 10.33 4.19 -5.39
N LEU A 55 9.65 3.07 -5.65
CA LEU A 55 9.76 2.37 -6.94
C LEU A 55 9.20 3.21 -8.11
N ALA A 56 8.04 3.84 -7.93
CA ALA A 56 7.41 4.67 -8.95
C ALA A 56 8.24 5.94 -9.25
N LEU A 57 8.72 6.63 -8.21
CA LEU A 57 9.53 7.83 -8.35
C LEU A 57 10.91 7.54 -8.92
N ARG A 58 11.57 6.46 -8.48
CA ARG A 58 12.86 6.04 -9.06
C ARG A 58 12.68 5.75 -10.55
N HIS A 59 11.63 5.03 -10.94
CA HIS A 59 11.43 4.76 -12.36
C HIS A 59 11.23 6.04 -13.18
N LYS A 60 10.45 7.01 -12.66
CA LYS A 60 10.23 8.29 -13.33
C LYS A 60 11.49 9.16 -13.41
N ALA A 61 12.34 9.13 -12.38
CA ALA A 61 13.56 9.95 -12.32
C ALA A 61 14.69 9.42 -13.22
N PHE A 62 14.75 8.11 -13.47
CA PHE A 62 15.78 7.46 -14.29
C PHE A 62 15.28 7.03 -15.68
N ARG A 63 14.19 7.64 -16.16
CA ARG A 63 13.67 7.45 -17.52
C ARG A 63 14.10 8.62 -18.40
#